data_AF-A0A292S7S1-F1
#
_entry.id   AF-A0A292S7S1-F1
#
_cell.length_a   1.000
_cell.length_b   1.000
_cell.length_c   1.000
_cell.angle_alpha   90.00
_cell.angle_beta   90.00
_cell.angle_gamma   90.00
#
_symmetry.space_group_name_H-M   'P 1'
#
loop_
_entity.id
_entity.type
_entity.pdbx_description
1 polymer ?
#
loop_
_entity_poly.entity_id
_entity_poly.type
_entity_poly.pdbx_seq_one_letter_code
_entity_poly.pdbx_strand_id
1 'polypeptide(L)'
;MIKYDIKKISEKNIRMIPRKMVEISEQINQITAKMKGRIEKEIPDTGYFRNFAEDFENKNKNIYARAISMSIEKDENIDGHALLLLSALHPSMNIDASSMLVCGKRDDILSFMNKENFTKKVEEEIIKLSDSLKRI
;
A
#
# COMPACT_ATOMS: atom_id res chain seq x y z
N MET A 1 59.43 -5.03 -24.61
CA MET A 1 58.21 -4.32 -25.06
C MET A 1 57.09 -5.35 -25.14
N ILE A 2 56.30 -5.49 -24.06
CA ILE A 2 55.24 -6.49 -23.94
C ILE A 2 53.93 -5.82 -24.37
N LYS A 3 53.35 -6.28 -25.48
CA LYS A 3 52.01 -5.84 -25.92
C LYS A 3 50.98 -6.63 -25.11
N TYR A 4 50.23 -5.94 -24.26
CA TYR A 4 49.04 -6.52 -23.63
C TYR A 4 47.86 -6.42 -24.61
N ASP A 5 47.34 -7.58 -24.98
CA ASP A 5 46.20 -7.74 -25.87
C ASP A 5 44.90 -7.39 -25.12
N ILE A 6 44.37 -6.19 -25.38
CA ILE A 6 43.09 -5.73 -24.82
C ILE A 6 41.97 -6.37 -25.63
N LYS A 7 41.63 -7.63 -25.37
CA LYS A 7 40.38 -8.25 -25.88
C LYS A 7 40.08 -9.58 -25.19
N LYS A 8 39.32 -9.51 -24.09
CA LYS A 8 38.27 -10.47 -23.67
C LYS A 8 37.88 -10.22 -22.21
N ILE A 9 37.22 -9.09 -21.96
CA ILE A 9 36.22 -9.10 -20.88
C ILE A 9 34.96 -9.56 -21.58
N SER A 10 34.73 -10.87 -21.49
CA SER A 10 33.50 -11.48 -21.98
C SER A 10 32.34 -10.73 -21.38
N GLU A 11 31.47 -10.22 -22.25
CA GLU A 11 30.09 -9.89 -21.95
C GLU A 11 29.45 -11.11 -21.28
N LYS A 12 29.62 -11.22 -19.95
CA LYS A 12 28.68 -11.96 -19.14
C LYS A 12 27.39 -11.20 -19.31
N ASN A 13 26.58 -11.64 -20.27
CA ASN A 13 25.16 -11.41 -20.35
C ASN A 13 24.59 -11.64 -18.96
N ILE A 14 24.54 -10.57 -18.16
CA ILE A 14 23.67 -10.48 -17.01
C ILE A 14 22.29 -10.51 -17.67
N ARG A 15 21.73 -11.71 -17.81
CA ARG A 15 20.33 -11.87 -18.15
C ARG A 15 19.59 -11.08 -17.09
N MET A 16 19.15 -9.86 -17.43
CA MET A 16 18.14 -9.17 -16.68
C MET A 16 16.94 -10.11 -16.68
N ILE A 17 16.78 -10.82 -15.56
CA ILE A 17 15.53 -11.54 -15.30
C ILE A 17 14.46 -10.46 -15.40
N PRO A 18 13.49 -10.57 -16.32
CA PRO A 18 12.43 -9.59 -16.42
C PRO A 18 11.80 -9.52 -15.03
N ARG A 19 11.89 -8.37 -14.35
CA ARG A 19 11.14 -8.17 -13.11
C ARG A 19 9.68 -8.37 -13.49
N LYS A 20 9.07 -9.46 -13.05
CA LYS A 20 7.63 -9.69 -13.18
C LYS A 20 6.96 -8.40 -12.69
N MET A 21 6.21 -7.72 -13.56
CA MET A 21 5.40 -6.60 -13.11
C MET A 21 4.46 -7.17 -12.05
N VAL A 22 4.63 -6.73 -10.82
CA VAL A 22 3.73 -7.08 -9.73
C VAL A 22 2.44 -6.35 -10.02
N GLU A 23 1.35 -7.09 -10.16
CA GLU A 23 0.03 -6.48 -10.30
C GLU A 23 -0.31 -5.75 -9.01
N ILE A 24 -1.00 -4.62 -9.11
CA ILE A 24 -1.37 -3.86 -7.92
C ILE A 24 -2.26 -4.70 -6.98
N SER A 25 -3.07 -5.58 -7.53
CA SER A 25 -3.85 -6.59 -6.81
C SER A 25 -2.98 -7.41 -5.85
N GLU A 26 -1.81 -7.85 -6.29
CA GLU A 26 -0.86 -8.62 -5.49
C GLU A 26 -0.28 -7.75 -4.36
N GLN A 27 0.06 -6.49 -4.63
CA GLN A 27 0.54 -5.56 -3.58
C GLN A 27 -0.55 -5.27 -2.54
N ILE A 28 -1.79 -5.04 -2.98
CA ILE A 28 -2.94 -4.84 -2.10
C ILE A 28 -3.16 -6.06 -1.22
N ASN A 29 -3.17 -7.26 -1.79
CA ASN A 29 -3.37 -8.49 -1.02
C ASN A 29 -2.27 -8.68 0.03
N GLN A 30 -1.02 -8.36 -0.30
CA GLN A 30 0.10 -8.42 0.65
C GLN A 30 -0.06 -7.45 1.83
N ILE A 31 -0.35 -6.18 1.57
CA ILE A 31 -0.56 -5.21 2.67
C ILE A 31 -1.83 -5.50 3.45
N THR A 32 -2.88 -6.01 2.81
CA THR A 32 -4.13 -6.41 3.46
C THR A 32 -3.88 -7.54 4.46
N ALA A 33 -3.09 -8.55 4.10
CA ALA A 33 -2.76 -9.65 5.00
C ALA A 33 -1.96 -9.18 6.22
N LYS A 34 -0.97 -8.30 6.01
CA LYS A 34 -0.21 -7.69 7.12
C LYS A 34 -1.11 -6.86 8.03
N MET A 35 -1.93 -6.00 7.42
CA MET A 35 -2.85 -5.12 8.12
C MET A 35 -3.84 -5.91 8.98
N LYS A 36 -4.45 -6.99 8.46
CA LYS A 36 -5.31 -7.89 9.24
C LYS A 36 -4.59 -8.46 10.47
N GLY A 37 -3.39 -9.00 10.28
CA GLY A 37 -2.60 -9.56 11.37
C GLY A 37 -2.18 -8.52 12.43
N ARG A 38 -2.08 -7.24 12.05
CA ARG A 38 -1.86 -6.13 12.99
C ARG A 38 -3.14 -5.71 13.69
N ILE A 39 -4.26 -5.57 12.97
CA ILE A 39 -5.58 -5.26 13.54
C ILE A 39 -5.96 -6.25 14.63
N GLU A 40 -5.77 -7.56 14.39
CA GLU A 40 -6.06 -8.61 15.36
C GLU A 40 -5.23 -8.49 16.66
N LYS A 41 -4.00 -7.97 16.56
CA LYS A 41 -3.05 -7.91 17.69
C LYS A 41 -3.06 -6.57 18.42
N GLU A 42 -3.25 -5.48 17.67
CA GLU A 42 -2.99 -4.11 18.14
C GLU A 42 -4.28 -3.37 18.50
N ILE A 43 -5.44 -3.75 17.95
CA ILE A 43 -6.72 -3.13 18.30
C ILE A 43 -7.41 -3.94 19.40
N PRO A 44 -7.51 -3.42 20.64
CA PRO A 44 -8.22 -4.10 21.71
C PRO A 44 -9.73 -3.90 21.56
N ASP A 45 -10.52 -4.73 22.24
CA ASP A 45 -11.99 -4.57 22.30
C ASP A 45 -12.41 -3.32 23.10
N THR A 46 -11.54 -2.88 24.02
CA THR A 46 -11.70 -1.67 24.83
C THR A 46 -10.33 -1.05 25.13
N GLY A 47 -10.29 0.28 25.29
CA GLY A 47 -9.07 0.99 25.66
C GLY A 47 -8.23 1.46 24.47
N TYR A 48 -6.98 1.81 24.75
CA TYR A 48 -6.13 2.56 23.83
C TYR A 48 -5.30 1.66 22.91
N PHE A 49 -5.14 2.10 21.65
CA PHE A 49 -4.13 1.61 20.73
C PHE A 49 -3.44 2.79 20.02
N ARG A 50 -2.24 2.57 19.48
CA ARG A 50 -1.52 3.58 18.68
C ARG A 50 -1.93 3.47 17.22
N ASN A 51 -2.08 4.59 16.53
CA ASN A 51 -2.28 4.58 15.08
C ASN A 51 -1.13 3.84 14.38
N PHE A 52 -1.45 3.12 13.31
CA PHE A 52 -0.46 2.38 12.54
C PHE A 52 -0.80 2.32 11.06
N ALA A 53 0.23 2.07 10.24
CA ALA A 53 0.10 1.97 8.79
C ALA A 53 0.96 0.85 8.22
N GLU A 54 0.54 0.35 7.07
CA GLU A 54 1.32 -0.52 6.17
C GLU A 54 1.29 0.10 4.77
N ASP A 55 2.45 0.23 4.15
CA ASP A 55 2.60 0.85 2.85
C ASP A 55 3.29 -0.05 1.82
N PHE A 56 3.15 0.32 0.56
CA PHE A 56 3.94 -0.21 -0.53
C PHE A 56 4.28 0.88 -1.55
N GLU A 57 5.48 0.77 -2.13
CA GLU A 57 5.89 1.57 -3.26
C GLU A 57 5.06 1.20 -4.51
N ASN A 58 4.51 2.20 -5.19
CA ASN A 58 3.74 1.98 -6.40
C ASN A 58 4.67 1.64 -7.57
N LYS A 59 4.55 0.42 -8.09
CA LYS A 59 5.30 -0.03 -9.28
C LYS A 59 4.50 0.16 -10.58
N ASN A 60 3.22 0.50 -10.48
CA ASN A 60 2.34 0.67 -11.62
C ASN A 60 2.35 2.13 -12.10
N LYS A 61 2.94 2.35 -13.28
CA LYS A 61 3.06 3.67 -13.91
C LYS A 61 1.73 4.31 -14.32
N ASN A 62 0.64 3.54 -14.38
CA ASN A 62 -0.69 4.06 -14.71
C ASN A 62 -1.38 4.71 -13.51
N ILE A 63 -0.86 4.51 -12.31
CA ILE A 63 -1.38 5.09 -11.07
C ILE A 63 -0.48 6.28 -10.73
N TYR A 64 -1.08 7.46 -10.62
CA TYR A 64 -0.37 8.70 -10.32
C TYR A 64 -0.17 8.86 -8.82
N ALA A 65 0.68 8.00 -8.27
CA ALA A 65 1.10 8.01 -6.88
C ALA A 65 2.51 7.43 -6.76
N ARG A 66 3.28 7.90 -5.79
CA ARG A 66 4.60 7.33 -5.42
C ARG A 66 4.44 6.06 -4.60
N ALA A 67 3.56 6.10 -3.62
CA ALA A 67 3.33 5.02 -2.67
C ALA A 67 1.85 5.01 -2.25
N ILE A 68 1.37 3.85 -1.84
CA ILE A 68 0.04 3.66 -1.28
C ILE A 68 0.22 3.19 0.17
N SER A 69 -0.56 3.78 1.07
CA SER A 69 -0.59 3.42 2.49
C SER A 69 -2.00 3.03 2.89
N MET A 70 -2.12 1.98 3.69
CA MET A 70 -3.34 1.64 4.42
C MET A 70 -3.05 1.90 5.89
N SER A 71 -3.90 2.68 6.57
CA SER A 71 -3.71 3.02 7.97
C SER A 71 -4.95 2.75 8.82
N ILE A 72 -4.68 2.51 10.09
CA ILE A 72 -5.66 2.46 11.16
C ILE A 72 -5.42 3.67 12.05
N GLU A 73 -6.46 4.48 12.21
CA GLU A 73 -6.47 5.62 13.11
C GLU A 73 -7.59 5.47 14.13
N LYS A 74 -7.34 5.88 15.37
CA LYS A 74 -8.37 5.93 16.40
C LYS A 74 -9.49 6.91 16.01
N ASP A 75 -10.74 6.52 16.22
CA ASP A 75 -11.84 7.48 16.20
C ASP A 75 -11.83 8.27 17.52
N GLU A 76 -11.55 9.56 17.43
CA GLU A 76 -11.51 10.43 18.62
C GLU A 76 -12.92 10.74 19.18
N ASN A 77 -13.98 10.42 18.43
CA ASN A 77 -15.35 10.72 18.82
C ASN A 77 -16.06 9.51 19.44
N ILE A 78 -15.62 8.28 19.14
CA ILE A 78 -16.29 7.05 19.56
C ILE A 78 -15.26 6.07 20.12
N ASP A 79 -15.35 5.79 21.43
CA ASP A 79 -14.42 4.89 22.10
C ASP A 79 -14.49 3.45 21.52
N GLY A 80 -13.32 2.83 21.38
CA GLY A 80 -13.16 1.51 20.77
C GLY A 80 -13.40 1.47 19.25
N HIS A 81 -13.72 2.59 18.59
CA HIS A 81 -13.80 2.65 17.13
C HIS A 81 -12.47 3.06 16.51
N ALA A 82 -12.25 2.56 15.30
CA ALA A 82 -11.11 2.92 14.47
C ALA A 82 -11.55 3.15 13.02
N LEU A 83 -10.78 3.95 12.32
CA LEU A 83 -10.93 4.25 10.91
C LEU A 83 -9.90 3.44 10.13
N LEU A 84 -10.35 2.71 9.12
CA LEU A 84 -9.48 2.17 8.08
C LEU A 84 -9.39 3.19 6.95
N LEU A 85 -8.22 3.76 6.76
CA LEU A 85 -7.94 4.76 5.75
C LEU A 85 -7.04 4.19 4.65
N LEU A 86 -7.19 4.75 3.46
CA LEU A 86 -6.33 4.49 2.30
C LEU A 86 -5.80 5.81 1.78
N SER A 87 -4.48 5.91 1.65
CA SER A 87 -3.78 7.12 1.25
C SER A 87 -2.88 6.85 0.04
N ALA A 88 -2.84 7.80 -0.89
CA ALA A 88 -1.92 7.82 -2.01
C ALA A 88 -0.99 9.02 -1.87
N LEU A 89 0.33 8.77 -1.85
CA LEU A 89 1.34 9.82 -1.76
C LEU A 89 1.63 10.36 -3.16
N HIS A 90 1.61 11.68 -3.34
CA HIS A 90 1.94 12.32 -4.62
C HIS A 90 3.39 12.02 -5.05
N PRO A 91 3.70 11.93 -6.37
CA PRO A 91 5.07 11.72 -6.86
C PRO A 91 6.13 12.69 -6.32
N SER A 92 5.75 13.94 -6.06
CA SER A 92 6.62 14.97 -5.46
C SER A 92 6.86 14.81 -3.95
N MET A 93 6.15 13.88 -3.29
CA MET A 93 6.24 13.59 -1.84
C MET A 93 5.76 14.69 -0.89
N ASN A 94 5.13 15.75 -1.41
CA ASN A 94 4.75 16.90 -0.59
C ASN A 94 3.29 16.86 -0.09
N ILE A 95 2.45 16.03 -0.72
CA ILE A 95 1.03 15.92 -0.42
C ILE A 95 0.58 14.47 -0.55
N ASP A 96 -0.44 14.11 0.20
CA ASP A 96 -1.18 12.86 0.08
C ASP A 96 -2.66 13.14 -0.19
N ALA A 97 -3.32 12.21 -0.87
CA ALA A 97 -4.77 12.15 -0.95
C ALA A 97 -5.24 10.92 -0.19
N SER A 98 -6.24 11.08 0.66
CA SER A 98 -6.71 10.04 1.59
C SER A 98 -8.22 9.84 1.52
N SER A 99 -8.67 8.61 1.72
CA SER A 99 -10.09 8.21 1.74
C SER A 99 -10.36 7.21 2.86
N MET A 100 -11.51 7.34 3.53
CA MET A 100 -11.95 6.41 4.56
C MET A 100 -12.68 5.22 3.92
N LEU A 101 -12.21 4.01 4.18
CA LEU A 101 -12.82 2.78 3.67
C LEU A 101 -13.94 2.26 4.57
N VAL A 102 -13.73 2.30 5.89
CA VAL A 102 -14.70 1.88 6.93
C VAL A 102 -14.33 2.51 8.27
N CYS A 103 -15.33 2.73 9.13
CA CYS A 103 -15.16 3.02 10.55
C CYS A 103 -15.98 2.01 11.36
N GLY A 104 -15.42 1.51 12.46
CA GLY A 104 -16.10 0.59 13.36
C GLY A 104 -15.15 -0.01 14.39
N LYS A 105 -15.63 -1.01 15.13
CA LYS A 105 -14.78 -1.79 16.03
C LYS A 105 -13.89 -2.74 15.22
N ARG A 106 -12.92 -3.38 15.90
CA ARG A 106 -12.02 -4.37 15.31
C ARG A 106 -12.75 -5.36 14.38
N ASP A 107 -13.82 -5.97 14.89
CA ASP A 107 -14.54 -7.02 14.16
C ASP A 107 -15.29 -6.48 12.93
N ASP A 108 -15.78 -5.23 12.98
CA ASP A 108 -16.40 -4.56 11.82
C ASP A 108 -15.38 -4.33 10.70
N ILE A 109 -14.17 -3.88 11.08
CA ILE A 109 -13.07 -3.62 10.14
C ILE A 109 -12.60 -4.94 9.52
N LEU A 110 -12.36 -5.98 10.35
CA LEU A 110 -11.96 -7.30 9.86
C LEU A 110 -13.02 -7.92 8.94
N SER A 111 -14.30 -7.81 9.32
CA SER A 111 -15.44 -8.25 8.49
C SER A 111 -15.46 -7.53 7.14
N PHE A 112 -15.26 -6.21 7.13
CA PHE A 112 -15.14 -5.43 5.90
C PHE A 112 -13.97 -5.90 5.02
N MET A 113 -12.80 -6.13 5.61
CA MET A 113 -11.59 -6.59 4.89
C MET A 113 -11.67 -8.05 4.40
N ASN A 114 -12.61 -8.84 4.92
CA ASN A 114 -12.83 -10.23 4.51
C ASN A 114 -13.87 -10.40 3.40
N LYS A 115 -14.50 -9.30 2.94
CA LYS A 115 -15.44 -9.35 1.80
C LYS A 115 -14.72 -9.79 0.52
N GLU A 116 -15.38 -10.65 -0.27
CA GLU A 116 -14.83 -11.17 -1.54
C GLU A 116 -14.41 -10.07 -2.52
N ASN A 117 -15.11 -8.93 -2.50
CA ASN A 117 -14.85 -7.79 -3.38
C ASN A 117 -13.91 -6.73 -2.77
N PHE A 118 -13.29 -7.00 -1.62
CA PHE A 118 -12.46 -6.01 -0.91
C PHE A 118 -11.31 -5.50 -1.77
N THR A 119 -10.50 -6.39 -2.36
CA THR A 119 -9.34 -6.01 -3.19
C THR A 119 -9.76 -5.12 -4.35
N LYS A 120 -10.84 -5.49 -5.05
CA LYS A 120 -11.39 -4.68 -6.15
C LYS A 120 -11.83 -3.29 -5.68
N LYS A 121 -12.49 -3.21 -4.52
CA LYS A 121 -12.91 -1.92 -3.94
C LYS A 121 -11.70 -1.03 -3.61
N VAL A 122 -10.63 -1.62 -3.07
CA VAL A 122 -9.39 -0.89 -2.78
C VAL A 122 -8.74 -0.39 -4.08
N GLU A 123 -8.68 -1.22 -5.13
CA GLU A 123 -8.17 -0.79 -6.44
C GLU A 123 -8.94 0.39 -7.03
N GLU A 124 -10.27 0.33 -7.01
CA GLU A 124 -11.15 1.42 -7.47
C GLU A 124 -10.89 2.71 -6.69
N GLU A 125 -10.66 2.60 -5.38
CA GLU A 125 -10.36 3.75 -4.53
C GLU A 125 -8.96 4.34 -4.80
N ILE A 126 -7.95 3.49 -5.02
CA ILE A 126 -6.61 3.96 -5.45
C ILE A 126 -6.68 4.73 -6.76
N ILE A 127 -7.50 4.28 -7.72
CA ILE A 127 -7.69 4.98 -9.00
C ILE A 127 -8.28 6.38 -8.76
N LYS A 128 -9.31 6.49 -7.93
CA LYS A 128 -9.90 7.80 -7.56
C LYS A 128 -8.89 8.72 -6.90
N LEU A 129 -8.11 8.21 -5.94
CA LEU A 129 -7.07 8.98 -5.26
C LEU A 129 -5.99 9.45 -6.24
N SER A 130 -5.53 8.55 -7.12
CA SER A 130 -4.61 8.87 -8.22
C SER A 130 -5.13 9.99 -9.12
N ASP A 131 -6.40 9.94 -9.50
CA ASP A 131 -7.02 10.98 -10.33
C ASP A 131 -7.22 12.30 -9.59
N SER A 132 -7.46 12.26 -8.27
CA SER A 132 -7.50 13.46 -7.44
C SER A 132 -6.13 14.12 -7.35
N LEU A 133 -5.06 13.33 -7.18
CA LEU A 133 -3.69 13.82 -7.08
C LEU A 133 -3.21 14.53 -8.36
N LYS A 134 -3.71 14.13 -9.54
CA LYS A 134 -3.38 14.81 -10.81
C LYS A 134 -3.93 16.23 -10.89
N ARG A 135 -4.91 16.58 -10.06
CA ARG A 135 -5.61 17.88 -10.10
C ARG A 135 -5.06 18.88 -9.08
N ILE A 136 -4.11 18.46 -8.25
CA ILE A 136 -3.45 19.28 -7.23
C ILE A 136 -2.07 19.68 -7.77
#